data_AF-V8N8H5-F1
#
_entry.id   AF-V8N8H5-F1
#
_cell.length_a   1.000
_cell.length_b   1.000
_cell.length_c   1.000
_cell.angle_alpha   90.00
_cell.angle_beta   90.00
_cell.angle_gamma   90.00
#
_symmetry.space_group_name_H-M   'P 1'
#
loop_
_entity.id
_entity.type
_entity.pdbx_description
1 polymer ?
#
loop_
_entity_poly.entity_id
_entity_poly.type
_entity_poly.pdbx_seq_one_letter_code
_entity_poly.pdbx_strand_id
1 'polypeptide(L)' 'LNLEGNYIHHLPEEVRTLLHLRNINLSRNKFHTFPDQLTSLQALEMINLEENEITGEFKGFCTVALLSLDL' A
#
# COMPACT_ATOMS: atom_id res chain seq x y z
N LEU A 1 0.10 0.73 10.78
CA LEU A 1 -1.34 0.96 10.58
C LEU A 1 -1.96 -0.33 10.06
N ASN A 2 -2.97 -0.88 10.72
CA ASN A 2 -3.64 -2.11 10.29
C ASN A 2 -5.05 -1.79 9.77
N LEU A 3 -5.32 -2.12 8.52
CA LEU A 3 -6.58 -1.94 7.82
C LEU A 3 -7.01 -3.24 7.11
N GLU A 4 -6.47 -4.38 7.54
CA GLU A 4 -6.79 -5.70 7.01
C GLU A 4 -8.29 -6.01 7.05
N GLY A 5 -8.78 -6.73 6.03
CA GLY A 5 -10.10 -7.34 6.07
C GLY A 5 -11.26 -6.35 5.94
N ASN A 6 -11.04 -5.25 5.22
CA ASN A 6 -12.06 -4.24 4.95
C ASN A 6 -12.48 -4.23 3.47
N TYR A 7 -13.33 -3.29 3.10
CA TYR A 7 -13.79 -3.09 1.71
C TYR A 7 -13.12 -1.85 1.07
N ILE A 8 -11.89 -1.55 1.48
CA ILE A 8 -11.17 -0.36 1.03
C ILE A 8 -10.68 -0.59 -0.39
N HIS A 9 -10.98 0.35 -1.28
CA HIS A 9 -10.54 0.35 -2.68
C HIS A 9 -9.68 1.57 -3.02
N HIS A 10 -9.65 2.59 -2.16
CA HIS A 10 -8.78 3.76 -2.26
C HIS A 10 -8.28 4.20 -0.88
N LEU A 11 -7.13 4.87 -0.81
CA LEU A 11 -6.72 5.59 0.40
C LEU A 11 -7.04 7.08 0.25
N PRO A 12 -7.46 7.75 1.32
CA PRO A 12 -7.70 9.19 1.28
C PRO A 12 -6.37 9.96 1.23
N GLU A 13 -6.39 11.18 0.68
CA GLU A 13 -5.17 12.00 0.48
C GLU A 13 -4.45 12.33 1.79
N GLU A 14 -5.18 12.35 2.91
CA GLU A 14 -4.66 12.54 4.25
C GLU A 14 -3.64 11.46 4.65
N VAL A 15 -3.69 10.27 4.03
CA VAL A 15 -2.66 9.23 4.26
C VAL A 15 -1.27 9.74 3.93
N ARG A 16 -1.11 10.64 2.96
CA ARG A 16 0.19 11.25 2.61
C ARG A 16 0.83 12.00 3.77
N THR A 17 0.03 12.43 4.76
CA THR A 17 0.51 13.18 5.94
C THR A 17 1.09 12.28 7.02
N LEU A 18 0.96 10.96 6.90
CA LEU A 18 1.49 9.99 7.86
C LEU A 18 2.99 9.76 7.66
N LEU A 19 3.79 10.83 7.70
CA LEU A 19 5.22 10.85 7.35
C LEU A 19 6.10 9.93 8.21
N HIS A 20 5.60 9.49 9.37
CA HIS A 20 6.28 8.57 10.28
C HIS A 20 5.76 7.13 10.18
N LEU A 21 4.83 6.83 9.27
CA LEU A 21 4.28 5.50 9.10
C LEU A 21 5.33 4.57 8.50
N ARG A 22 5.72 3.54 9.26
CA ARG A 22 6.71 2.53 8.83
C ARG A 22 6.09 1.25 8.28
N ASN A 23 4.93 0.86 8.79
CA ASN A 23 4.29 -0.41 8.41
C ASN A 23 2.81 -0.17 8.15
N ILE A 24 2.29 -0.69 7.04
CA ILE A 24 0.86 -0.70 6.75
C ILE A 24 0.40 -2.07 6.27
N ASN A 25 -0.70 -2.56 6.85
CA ASN A 25 -1.37 -3.78 6.39
C ASN A 25 -2.69 -3.38 5.72
N LEU A 26 -2.79 -3.61 4.42
CA LEU A 26 -3.95 -3.40 3.55
C LEU A 26 -4.43 -4.73 2.95
N SER A 27 -3.99 -5.86 3.49
CA SER A 27 -4.41 -7.17 2.97
C SER A 27 -5.92 -7.37 3.09
N ARG A 28 -6.48 -8.27 2.26
CA ARG A 28 -7.91 -8.63 2.29
C ARG A 28 -8.82 -7.42 2.10
N ASN A 29 -8.50 -6.60 1.09
CA ASN A 29 -9.26 -5.41 0.71
C ASN A 29 -9.66 -5.49 -0.78
N LYS A 30 -10.00 -4.35 -1.39
CA LYS A 30 -10.51 -4.23 -2.76
C LYS A 30 -9.68 -3.29 -3.62
N PHE A 31 -8.38 -3.16 -3.35
CA PHE A 31 -7.48 -2.38 -4.20
C PHE A 31 -7.30 -3.06 -5.55
N HIS A 32 -7.59 -2.31 -6.61
CA HIS A 32 -7.38 -2.74 -8.00
C HIS A 32 -6.04 -2.25 -8.58
N THR A 33 -5.47 -1.23 -7.95
CA THR A 33 -4.17 -0.64 -8.28
C THR A 33 -3.39 -0.38 -7.01
N PHE A 34 -2.07 -0.21 -7.14
CA PHE A 34 -1.26 0.25 -6.01
C PHE A 34 -1.73 1.64 -5.55
N PRO A 35 -1.97 1.85 -4.24
CA PRO A 35 -2.36 3.16 -3.72
C PRO A 35 -1.18 4.14 -3.76
N ASP A 36 -1.28 5.13 -4.65
CA ASP A 36 -0.23 6.11 -4.90
C ASP A 36 0.05 7.03 -3.71
N GLN A 37 -0.89 7.16 -2.77
CA GLN A 37 -0.71 7.85 -1.49
C GLN A 37 0.45 7.26 -0.67
N LEU A 38 0.74 5.95 -0.82
CA LEU A 38 1.86 5.31 -0.12
C LEU A 38 3.23 5.71 -0.68
N THR A 39 3.29 6.19 -1.93
CA THR A 39 4.57 6.58 -2.58
C THR A 39 5.21 7.81 -1.95
N SER A 40 4.43 8.66 -1.27
CA SER A 40 4.95 9.84 -0.57
C SER A 40 5.46 9.52 0.84
N LEU A 41 5.24 8.31 1.35
CA LEU A 41 5.60 7.94 2.72
C LEU A 41 7.06 7.46 2.79
N GLN A 42 7.97 8.41 2.99
CA GLN A 42 9.42 8.14 2.98
C GLN A 42 9.90 7.20 4.09
N ALA A 43 9.18 7.13 5.21
CA ALA A 43 9.50 6.25 6.32
C ALA A 43 8.92 4.83 6.17
N LEU A 44 8.16 4.56 5.10
CA LEU A 44 7.45 3.30 4.91
C LEU A 44 8.43 2.18 4.55
N GLU A 45 8.43 1.13 5.36
CA GLU A 45 9.34 -0.02 5.28
C GLU A 45 8.61 -1.30 4.89
N MET A 46 7.32 -1.42 5.22
CA MET A 46 6.54 -2.63 4.96
C MET A 46 5.12 -2.30 4.55
N ILE A 47 4.67 -2.94 3.47
CA ILE A 47 3.32 -2.84 2.93
C ILE A 47 2.83 -4.26 2.69
N ASN A 48 1.71 -4.64 3.30
CA ASN A 48 0.99 -5.87 2.93
C ASN A 48 -0.22 -5.51 2.05
N LEU A 49 -0.28 -6.03 0.83
CA LEU A 49 -1.38 -5.88 -0.12
C LEU A 49 -1.96 -7.24 -0.58
N GLU A 50 -1.64 -8.33 0.11
CA GLU A 50 -2.16 -9.68 -0.18
C GLU A 50 -3.70 -9.71 -0.21
N GLU A 51 -4.27 -10.65 -0.96
CA GLU A 51 -5.73 -10.81 -1.05
C GLU A 51 -6.47 -9.51 -1.45
N ASN A 52 -5.86 -8.72 -2.34
CA ASN A 52 -6.50 -7.63 -3.09
C ASN A 52 -6.68 -8.03 -4.56
N GLU A 53 -7.20 -7.10 -5.37
CA GLU A 53 -7.52 -7.31 -6.79
C GLU A 53 -6.57 -6.52 -7.69
N ILE A 54 -5.31 -6.36 -7.25
CA ILE A 54 -4.33 -5.49 -7.92
C ILE A 54 -3.93 -6.09 -9.28
N THR A 55 -4.36 -5.42 -10.34
CA THR A 55 -4.04 -5.79 -11.72
C THR A 55 -3.40 -4.59 -12.42
N GLY A 56 -2.10 -4.63 -12.70
CA GLY A 56 -1.45 -3.56 -13.47
C GLY A 56 0.08 -3.51 -13.36
N GLU A 57 0.70 -2.84 -14.32
CA GLU A 57 2.12 -2.49 -14.28
C GLU A 57 2.38 -1.37 -13.26
N PHE A 58 3.34 -1.58 -12.36
CA PHE A 58 3.81 -0.55 -11.45
C PHE A 58 4.57 0.56 -12.21
N LYS A 59 3.86 1.61 -12.62
CA LYS A 59 4.47 2.81 -13.23
C LYS A 59 4.81 3.84 -12.16
N GLY A 60 5.73 3.47 -11.29
CA GLY A 60 6.27 4.36 -10.26
C GLY A 60 7.48 3.70 -9.63
N PHE A 61 8.67 4.25 -9.86
CA PHE A 61 9.88 3.82 -9.16
C PHE A 61 9.63 3.95 -7.65
N CYS A 62 9.62 2.83 -6.94
CA CYS A 62 9.49 2.80 -5.49
C CYS A 62 10.83 2.37 -4.91
N THR A 63 11.46 3.24 -4.13
CA THR A 63 12.68 2.95 -3.34
C THR A 63 12.35 2.25 -2.02
N VAL A 64 11.21 1.58 -1.92
CA VAL A 64 10.86 0.81 -0.71
C VAL A 64 11.46 -0.59 -0.81
N ALA A 65 12.26 -0.90 0.20
CA ALA A 65 12.92 -2.18 0.37
C ALA A 65 11.92 -3.34 0.27
N LEU A 66 12.34 -4.34 -0.49
CA LEU A 66 11.82 -5.70 -0.61
C LEU A 66 10.94 -6.14 0.58
N LEU A 67 9.75 -6.70 0.30
CA LEU A 67 9.33 -8.04 0.78
C LEU A 67 7.98 -8.47 0.16
N SER A 68 8.05 -9.65 -0.49
CA SER A 68 7.03 -10.54 -1.09
C SER A 68 5.89 -9.94 -1.93
N LEU A 69 6.21 -9.61 -3.18
CA LEU A 69 5.30 -9.89 -4.29
C LEU A 69 5.45 -11.38 -4.65
N ASP A 70 4.88 -12.27 -3.84
CA ASP A 70 4.49 -13.59 -4.35
C ASP A 70 3.12 -13.38 -5.01
N LEU A 71 3.15 -13.01 -6.30
CA LEU A 71 1.97 -13.01 -7.17
C LEU A 71 1.48 -14.44 -7.39
#